data_AF-A0A0G0FA21-F1
#
_entry.id   AF-A0A0G0FA21-F1
#
_cell.length_a   1.000
_cell.length_b   1.000
_cell.length_c   1.000
_cell.angle_alpha   90.00
_cell.angle_beta   90.00
_cell.angle_gamma   90.00
#
_symmetry.space_group_name_H-M   'P 1'
#
loop_
_entity.id
_entity.type
_entity.pdbx_description
1 polymer ?
#
loop_
_entity_poly.entity_id
_entity_poly.type
_entity_poly.pdbx_seq_one_letter_code
_entity_poly.pdbx_strand_id
1 'polypeptide(L)'
;MKKITIKQKSVIIPFCEGEAEINLFGFLKSEYSSKAVVFKKPINLYGFNNLDTFKRKYFKCCKAQNLKPKKDFLSVQFLFIFDNDLADSEKIKEFLEQEKCYVQQCDPNVEGLILGMVGKKIGPNLKTEDFRKNCKDKFQKYFGCEAHRLKDKKLQEIFMSEKDFVDNFPTLHVLFKN
;
A
#
# COMPACT_ATOMS: atom_id res chain seq x y z
N MET A 1 -19.13 -8.91 -39.25
CA MET A 1 -17.93 -9.05 -38.39
C MET A 1 -18.34 -8.82 -36.93
N LYS A 2 -18.24 -9.82 -36.06
CA LYS A 2 -18.51 -9.63 -34.62
C LYS A 2 -17.37 -8.81 -34.01
N LYS A 3 -17.68 -7.66 -33.39
CA LYS A 3 -16.72 -6.90 -32.58
C LYS A 3 -16.21 -7.82 -31.47
N ILE A 4 -14.93 -8.15 -31.51
CA ILE A 4 -14.25 -8.77 -30.37
C ILE A 4 -14.09 -7.66 -29.34
N THR A 5 -15.00 -7.59 -28.38
CA THR A 5 -14.82 -6.75 -27.19
C THR A 5 -13.77 -7.45 -26.34
N ILE A 6 -12.49 -7.16 -26.58
CA ILE A 6 -11.43 -7.53 -25.65
C ILE A 6 -11.74 -6.75 -24.38
N LYS A 7 -12.28 -7.42 -23.35
CA LYS A 7 -12.38 -6.84 -22.00
C LYS A 7 -10.96 -6.41 -21.64
N GLN A 8 -10.74 -5.11 -21.65
CA GLN A 8 -9.47 -4.50 -21.31
C GLN A 8 -9.15 -4.95 -19.88
N LYS A 9 -8.14 -5.81 -19.71
CA LYS A 9 -7.68 -6.12 -18.36
C LYS A 9 -7.18 -4.81 -17.77
N SER A 10 -7.82 -4.35 -16.70
CA SER A 10 -7.36 -3.20 -15.94
C SER A 10 -5.94 -3.51 -15.47
N VAL A 11 -4.95 -2.80 -16.02
CA VAL A 11 -3.55 -2.90 -15.56
C VAL A 11 -3.41 -1.91 -14.42
N ILE A 12 -2.97 -2.40 -13.25
CA ILE A 12 -2.73 -1.56 -12.07
C ILE A 12 -1.24 -1.49 -11.78
N ILE A 13 -0.73 -0.29 -11.52
CA ILE A 13 0.64 -0.06 -11.07
C ILE A 13 0.63 0.35 -9.59
N PRO A 14 1.16 -0.49 -8.69
CA PRO A 14 1.29 -0.14 -7.29
C PRO A 14 2.49 0.79 -7.07
N PHE A 15 2.27 1.87 -6.33
CA PHE A 15 3.28 2.74 -5.74
C PHE A 15 3.25 2.55 -4.23
N CYS A 16 4.37 2.13 -3.66
CA CYS A 16 4.51 1.80 -2.26
C CYS A 16 5.46 2.81 -1.59
N GLU A 17 5.17 3.19 -0.36
CA GLU A 17 6.03 4.10 0.40
C GLU A 17 7.45 3.55 0.56
N GLY A 18 7.58 2.31 1.01
CA GLY A 18 8.84 1.61 1.25
C GLY A 18 8.74 0.11 0.97
N GLU A 19 9.72 -0.64 1.51
CA GLU A 19 9.82 -2.09 1.28
C GLU A 19 8.79 -2.90 2.09
N ALA A 20 8.35 -2.38 3.25
CA ALA A 20 7.36 -3.05 4.07
C ALA A 20 6.01 -3.17 3.33
N GLU A 21 5.55 -2.09 2.69
CA GLU A 21 4.32 -2.08 1.90
C GLU A 21 4.45 -2.94 0.64
N ILE A 22 5.64 -2.99 0.02
CA ILE A 22 5.89 -3.86 -1.15
C ILE A 22 5.75 -5.33 -0.77
N ASN A 23 6.38 -5.74 0.33
CA ASN A 23 6.38 -7.13 0.76
C ASN A 23 4.98 -7.53 1.24
N LEU A 24 4.31 -6.65 1.99
CA LEU A 24 2.93 -6.87 2.42
C LEU A 24 1.98 -6.98 1.22
N PHE A 25 2.11 -6.09 0.22
CA PHE A 25 1.32 -6.18 -1.01
C PHE A 25 1.58 -7.49 -1.77
N GLY A 26 2.85 -7.90 -1.86
CA GLY A 26 3.24 -9.16 -2.51
C GLY A 26 2.58 -10.37 -1.86
N PHE A 27 2.65 -10.43 -0.53
CA PHE A 27 1.99 -11.43 0.29
C PHE A 27 0.46 -11.43 0.05
N LEU A 28 -0.21 -10.30 0.29
CA LEU A 28 -1.67 -10.20 0.17
C LEU A 28 -2.14 -10.55 -1.25
N LYS A 29 -1.40 -10.13 -2.27
CA LYS A 29 -1.72 -10.45 -3.67
C LYS A 29 -1.61 -11.95 -3.94
N SER A 30 -0.60 -12.61 -3.39
CA SER A 30 -0.41 -14.06 -3.53
C SER A 30 -1.57 -14.84 -2.88
N GLU A 31 -1.98 -14.42 -1.68
CA GLU A 31 -2.98 -15.13 -0.88
C GLU A 31 -4.42 -14.84 -1.33
N TYR A 32 -4.76 -13.59 -1.65
CA TYR A 32 -6.17 -13.16 -1.78
C TYR A 32 -6.61 -12.74 -3.18
N SER A 33 -5.70 -12.58 -4.15
CA SER A 33 -6.05 -12.11 -5.50
C SER A 33 -6.74 -13.17 -6.36
N SER A 34 -7.87 -12.81 -6.98
CA SER A 34 -8.59 -13.57 -8.00
C SER A 34 -7.81 -13.71 -9.32
N LYS A 35 -6.73 -12.91 -9.50
CA LYS A 35 -5.92 -12.78 -10.72
C LYS A 35 -6.69 -12.24 -11.94
N ALA A 36 -7.90 -11.70 -11.75
CA ALA A 36 -8.66 -11.06 -12.83
C ALA A 36 -8.02 -9.71 -13.24
N VAL A 37 -7.52 -8.94 -12.26
CA VAL A 37 -6.73 -7.72 -12.46
C VAL A 37 -5.24 -8.03 -12.63
N VAL A 38 -4.56 -7.31 -13.53
CA VAL A 38 -3.12 -7.46 -13.75
C VAL A 38 -2.37 -6.38 -13.00
N PHE A 39 -1.63 -6.77 -11.97
CA PHE A 39 -0.74 -5.88 -11.23
C PHE A 39 0.68 -5.92 -11.79
N LYS A 40 1.24 -4.75 -12.11
CA LYS A 40 2.66 -4.59 -12.43
C LYS A 40 3.54 -4.72 -11.17
N LYS A 41 4.85 -4.77 -11.37
CA LYS A 41 5.83 -4.75 -10.27
C LYS A 41 5.62 -3.46 -9.46
N PRO A 42 5.53 -3.53 -8.12
CA PRO A 42 5.44 -2.35 -7.27
C PRO A 42 6.62 -1.41 -7.46
N ILE A 43 6.35 -0.10 -7.41
CA ILE A 43 7.34 0.97 -7.47
C ILE A 43 7.54 1.49 -6.06
N ASN A 44 8.79 1.47 -5.59
CA ASN A 44 9.18 2.06 -4.30
C ASN A 44 9.34 3.58 -4.43
N LEU A 45 8.66 4.36 -3.60
CA LEU A 45 8.80 5.82 -3.51
C LEU A 45 9.99 6.25 -2.63
N TYR A 46 10.60 5.32 -1.90
CA TYR A 46 11.72 5.51 -0.97
C TYR A 46 11.38 6.46 0.18
N GLY A 47 10.18 6.31 0.74
CA GLY A 47 9.63 7.17 1.79
C GLY A 47 9.34 8.59 1.32
N PHE A 48 8.59 9.36 2.10
CA PHE A 48 8.45 10.81 1.92
C PHE A 48 8.09 11.42 3.28
N ASN A 49 8.28 12.72 3.44
CA ASN A 49 8.05 13.38 4.72
C ASN A 49 6.98 14.48 4.68
N ASN A 50 6.48 14.82 3.50
CA ASN A 50 5.42 15.81 3.29
C ASN A 50 4.85 15.69 1.87
N LEU A 51 3.78 16.45 1.60
CA LEU A 51 3.11 16.47 0.29
C LEU A 51 4.05 16.88 -0.86
N ASP A 52 4.95 17.83 -0.64
CA ASP A 52 5.82 18.34 -1.70
C ASP A 52 6.89 17.33 -2.10
N THR A 53 7.51 16.66 -1.13
CA THR A 53 8.46 15.57 -1.41
C THR A 53 7.75 14.39 -2.08
N PHE A 54 6.54 14.05 -1.62
CA PHE A 54 5.69 13.05 -2.25
C PHE A 54 5.46 13.38 -3.74
N LYS A 55 4.94 14.57 -4.05
CA LYS A 55 4.66 15.00 -5.43
C LYS A 55 5.91 14.91 -6.32
N ARG A 56 7.06 15.42 -5.84
CA ARG A 56 8.32 15.34 -6.60
C ARG A 56 8.73 13.90 -6.90
N LYS A 57 8.65 13.00 -5.91
CA LYS A 57 8.98 11.58 -6.06
C LYS A 57 8.01 10.86 -7.01
N TYR A 58 6.72 11.07 -6.84
CA TYR A 58 5.68 10.57 -7.73
C TYR A 58 5.93 10.94 -9.19
N PHE A 59 6.11 12.23 -9.49
CA PHE A 59 6.35 12.68 -10.87
C PHE A 59 7.67 12.13 -11.43
N LYS A 60 8.72 12.04 -10.62
CA LYS A 60 10.00 11.44 -11.01
C LYS A 60 9.84 9.96 -11.38
N CYS A 61 9.13 9.18 -10.57
CA CYS A 61 8.89 7.76 -10.82
C CYS A 61 8.00 7.54 -12.06
N CYS A 62 6.94 8.32 -12.23
CA CYS A 62 6.12 8.26 -13.44
C CYS A 62 6.95 8.53 -14.70
N LYS A 63 7.77 9.59 -14.69
CA LYS A 63 8.65 9.92 -15.82
C LYS A 63 9.64 8.79 -16.11
N ALA A 64 10.25 8.19 -15.08
CA ALA A 64 11.22 7.11 -15.24
C ALA A 64 10.61 5.85 -15.88
N GLN A 65 9.32 5.61 -15.65
CA GLN A 65 8.57 4.50 -16.24
C GLN A 65 7.95 4.85 -17.60
N ASN A 66 8.27 6.02 -18.16
CA ASN A 66 7.62 6.59 -19.36
C ASN A 66 6.09 6.68 -19.24
N LEU A 67 5.57 6.74 -18.01
CA LEU A 67 4.16 6.91 -17.75
C LEU A 67 3.81 8.38 -17.91
N LYS A 68 2.75 8.62 -18.67
CA LYS A 68 2.05 9.88 -18.73
C LYS A 68 0.73 9.67 -17.97
N PRO A 69 0.67 10.02 -16.66
CA PRO A 69 -0.62 10.36 -16.03
C PRO A 69 -1.36 11.35 -16.96
N LYS A 70 -2.62 11.69 -16.82
CA LYS A 70 -3.43 12.36 -17.87
C LYS A 70 -3.65 11.57 -19.17
N LYS A 71 -2.65 10.94 -19.82
CA LYS A 71 -2.85 10.20 -21.10
C LYS A 71 -3.06 8.70 -20.89
N ASP A 72 -2.34 8.09 -19.98
CA ASP A 72 -2.34 6.64 -19.73
C ASP A 72 -3.44 6.22 -18.73
N PHE A 73 -4.10 7.17 -18.06
CA PHE A 73 -5.23 6.88 -17.14
C PHE A 73 -6.43 6.22 -17.83
N LEU A 74 -6.51 6.27 -19.16
CA LEU A 74 -7.54 5.56 -19.94
C LEU A 74 -7.24 4.05 -20.10
N SER A 75 -6.03 3.60 -19.78
CA SER A 75 -5.59 2.21 -19.96
C SER A 75 -4.83 1.61 -18.77
N VAL A 76 -4.39 2.44 -17.82
CA VAL A 76 -3.62 2.06 -16.62
C VAL A 76 -4.20 2.80 -15.41
N GLN A 77 -4.41 2.06 -14.31
CA GLN A 77 -4.82 2.64 -13.03
C GLN A 77 -3.64 2.63 -12.06
N PHE A 78 -3.57 3.62 -11.18
CA PHE A 78 -2.54 3.71 -10.15
C PHE A 78 -3.13 3.38 -8.79
N LEU A 79 -2.38 2.59 -8.03
CA LEU A 79 -2.68 2.22 -6.66
C LEU A 79 -1.55 2.73 -5.77
N PHE A 80 -1.86 3.47 -4.72
CA PHE A 80 -0.90 3.94 -3.74
C PHE A 80 -1.12 3.22 -2.41
N ILE A 81 -0.03 2.70 -1.84
CA ILE A 81 -0.01 2.02 -0.55
C ILE A 81 1.02 2.73 0.32
N PHE A 82 0.58 3.40 1.38
CA PHE A 82 1.46 4.23 2.22
C PHE A 82 0.94 4.37 3.64
N ASP A 83 1.76 4.89 4.53
CA ASP A 83 1.45 4.98 5.95
C ASP A 83 0.58 6.21 6.29
N ASN A 84 -0.32 6.06 7.25
CA ASN A 84 -1.04 7.18 7.86
C ASN A 84 -0.29 7.77 9.07
N ASP A 85 1.03 7.88 8.98
CA ASP A 85 1.85 8.32 10.10
C ASP A 85 2.45 9.73 9.92
N LEU A 86 2.25 10.38 8.78
CA LEU A 86 2.65 11.76 8.50
C LEU A 86 1.53 12.75 8.81
N ALA A 87 1.92 13.96 9.23
CA ALA A 87 0.98 15.09 9.34
C ALA A 87 0.29 15.39 8.01
N ASP A 88 0.99 15.17 6.89
CA ASP A 88 0.47 15.38 5.53
C ASP A 88 -0.15 14.11 4.90
N SER A 89 -0.23 12.96 5.60
CA SER A 89 -0.78 11.72 5.02
C SER A 89 -2.19 11.90 4.45
N GLU A 90 -3.05 12.67 5.13
CA GLU A 90 -4.41 12.97 4.64
C GLU A 90 -4.39 13.86 3.38
N LYS A 91 -3.55 14.91 3.36
CA LYS A 91 -3.41 15.79 2.18
C LYS A 91 -2.89 15.04 0.96
N ILE A 92 -2.01 14.05 1.18
CA ILE A 92 -1.51 13.17 0.12
C ILE A 92 -2.63 12.29 -0.42
N LYS A 93 -3.45 11.69 0.46
CA LYS A 93 -4.64 10.93 0.06
C LYS A 93 -5.61 11.76 -0.75
N GLU A 94 -5.98 12.95 -0.27
CA GLU A 94 -6.88 13.87 -0.98
C GLU A 94 -6.36 14.22 -2.38
N PHE A 95 -5.06 14.52 -2.50
CA PHE A 95 -4.42 14.78 -3.78
C PHE A 95 -4.52 13.57 -4.73
N LEU A 96 -4.29 12.36 -4.23
CA LEU A 96 -4.35 11.13 -5.02
C LEU A 96 -5.77 10.79 -5.48
N GLU A 97 -6.75 11.00 -4.61
CA GLU A 97 -8.17 10.78 -4.93
C GLU A 97 -8.67 11.77 -5.98
N GLN A 98 -8.23 13.04 -5.93
CA GLN A 98 -8.49 14.04 -6.98
C GLN A 98 -7.92 13.61 -8.35
N GLU A 99 -6.78 12.93 -8.34
CA GLU A 99 -6.15 12.33 -9.53
C GLU A 99 -6.77 10.96 -9.89
N LYS A 100 -7.88 10.56 -9.27
CA LYS A 100 -8.61 9.30 -9.50
C LYS A 100 -7.76 8.04 -9.30
N CYS A 101 -6.79 8.10 -8.38
CA CYS A 101 -5.97 6.94 -8.01
C CYS A 101 -6.66 6.12 -6.92
N TYR A 102 -6.37 4.81 -6.87
CA TYR A 102 -6.71 3.99 -5.71
C TYR A 102 -5.74 4.28 -4.57
N VAL A 103 -6.25 4.38 -3.35
CA VAL A 103 -5.46 4.68 -2.15
C VAL A 103 -5.74 3.64 -1.07
N GLN A 104 -4.67 3.04 -0.55
CA GLN A 104 -4.66 2.22 0.65
C GLN A 104 -3.71 2.87 1.65
N GLN A 105 -4.26 3.36 2.76
CA GLN A 105 -3.44 3.80 3.89
C GLN A 105 -3.29 2.65 4.89
N CYS A 106 -2.09 2.48 5.44
CA CYS A 106 -1.83 1.63 6.59
C CYS A 106 -1.92 2.50 7.84
N ASP A 107 -2.87 2.25 8.75
CA ASP A 107 -3.05 3.06 9.96
C ASP A 107 -2.54 2.32 11.21
N PRO A 108 -1.61 2.90 11.99
CA PRO A 108 -0.88 4.14 11.70
C PRO A 108 0.19 4.00 10.63
N ASN A 109 0.84 2.85 10.58
CA ASN A 109 1.80 2.43 9.57
C ASN A 109 1.82 0.91 9.52
N VAL A 110 2.57 0.29 8.61
CA VAL A 110 2.62 -1.17 8.48
C VAL A 110 2.98 -1.87 9.81
N GLU A 111 4.01 -1.40 10.52
CA GLU A 111 4.39 -1.99 11.81
C GLU A 111 3.25 -1.93 12.82
N GLY A 112 2.61 -0.76 12.91
CA GLY A 112 1.53 -0.55 13.86
C GLY A 112 0.29 -1.37 13.50
N LEU A 113 -0.09 -1.39 12.23
CA LEU A 113 -1.21 -2.20 11.77
C LEU A 113 -1.00 -3.67 12.14
N ILE A 114 0.17 -4.24 11.83
CA ILE A 114 0.48 -5.64 12.14
C ILE A 114 0.49 -5.91 13.66
N LEU A 115 1.09 -5.02 14.45
CA LEU A 115 1.08 -5.13 15.92
C LEU A 115 -0.35 -5.12 16.48
N GLY A 116 -1.22 -4.26 15.95
CA GLY A 116 -2.63 -4.18 16.32
C GLY A 116 -3.38 -5.49 16.03
N MET A 117 -3.15 -6.07 14.85
CA MET A 117 -3.76 -7.35 14.46
C MET A 117 -3.40 -8.50 15.40
N VAL A 118 -2.19 -8.51 15.96
CA VAL A 118 -1.76 -9.52 16.96
C VAL A 118 -2.07 -9.12 18.40
N GLY A 119 -2.97 -8.15 18.61
CA GLY A 119 -3.46 -7.72 19.91
C GLY A 119 -2.45 -6.90 20.73
N LYS A 120 -1.40 -6.35 20.12
CA LYS A 120 -0.45 -5.48 20.80
C LYS A 120 -0.93 -4.03 20.76
N LYS A 121 -1.14 -3.46 21.95
CA LYS A 121 -1.58 -2.07 22.09
C LYS A 121 -0.51 -1.09 21.59
N ILE A 122 -0.95 -0.21 20.71
CA ILE A 122 -0.20 0.93 20.22
C ILE A 122 -0.73 2.16 20.96
N GLY A 123 0.18 3.04 21.38
CA GLY A 123 -0.18 4.18 22.23
C GLY A 123 -1.10 5.20 21.54
N PRO A 124 -1.61 6.20 22.28
CA PRO A 124 -2.62 7.13 21.75
C PRO A 124 -2.08 8.26 20.84
N ASN A 125 -0.79 8.33 20.54
CA ASN A 125 -0.19 9.49 19.84
C ASN A 125 0.12 9.22 18.37
N LEU A 126 -0.91 9.13 17.54
CA LEU A 126 -0.75 8.95 16.10
C LEU A 126 0.00 10.16 15.49
N LYS A 127 0.93 9.91 14.56
CA LYS A 127 1.59 10.90 13.68
C LYS A 127 2.76 11.73 14.24
N THR A 128 3.42 11.30 15.33
CA THR A 128 4.72 11.88 15.76
C THR A 128 5.90 10.98 15.38
N GLU A 129 7.10 11.56 15.24
CA GLU A 129 8.32 10.78 14.99
C GLU A 129 8.58 9.74 16.10
N ASP A 130 8.39 10.16 17.36
CA ASP A 130 8.49 9.28 18.53
C ASP A 130 7.54 8.09 18.45
N PHE A 131 6.33 8.32 17.95
CA PHE A 131 5.35 7.26 17.80
C PHE A 131 5.73 6.27 16.71
N ARG A 132 6.20 6.74 15.55
CA ARG A 132 6.68 5.85 14.47
C ARG A 132 7.84 5.01 14.93
N LYS A 133 8.81 5.64 15.61
CA LYS A 133 9.94 4.94 16.21
C LYS A 133 9.45 3.89 17.21
N ASN A 134 8.47 4.22 18.06
CA ASN A 134 7.88 3.27 18.99
C ASN A 134 7.18 2.08 18.30
N CYS A 135 6.46 2.30 17.19
CA CYS A 135 5.91 1.20 16.39
C CYS A 135 7.02 0.27 15.89
N LYS A 136 8.09 0.82 15.31
CA LYS A 136 9.24 0.07 14.81
C LYS A 136 9.97 -0.70 15.92
N ASP A 137 10.29 -0.03 17.01
CA ASP A 137 10.99 -0.62 18.16
C ASP A 137 10.14 -1.76 18.77
N LYS A 138 8.83 -1.55 18.94
CA LYS A 138 7.92 -2.59 19.44
C LYS A 138 7.77 -3.76 18.47
N PHE A 139 7.68 -3.47 17.17
CA PHE A 139 7.58 -4.49 16.13
C PHE A 139 8.83 -5.37 16.14
N GLN A 140 10.01 -4.74 16.08
CA GLN A 140 11.28 -5.45 16.08
C GLN A 140 11.48 -6.24 17.39
N LYS A 141 11.09 -5.69 18.53
CA LYS A 141 11.13 -6.40 19.81
C LYS A 141 10.22 -7.64 19.81
N TYR A 142 9.06 -7.59 19.18
CA TYR A 142 8.09 -8.68 19.20
C TYR A 142 8.40 -9.76 18.15
N PHE A 143 8.71 -9.36 16.92
CA PHE A 143 8.95 -10.29 15.81
C PHE A 143 10.43 -10.67 15.62
N GLY A 144 11.35 -9.93 16.25
CA GLY A 144 12.80 -10.15 16.11
C GLY A 144 13.38 -9.65 14.77
N CYS A 145 12.61 -8.90 13.99
CA CYS A 145 13.04 -8.38 12.69
C CYS A 145 12.32 -7.06 12.33
N GLU A 146 12.84 -6.37 11.32
CA GLU A 146 12.15 -5.22 10.70
C GLU A 146 10.95 -5.70 9.86
N ALA A 147 9.95 -4.84 9.62
CA ALA A 147 8.72 -5.21 8.93
C ALA A 147 8.94 -5.78 7.53
N HIS A 148 9.83 -5.18 6.73
CA HIS A 148 10.17 -5.69 5.40
C HIS A 148 10.84 -7.08 5.43
N ARG A 149 11.30 -7.55 6.60
CA ARG A 149 11.91 -8.89 6.76
C ARG A 149 10.97 -9.92 7.35
N LEU A 150 9.72 -9.52 7.64
CA LEU A 150 8.73 -10.45 8.17
C LEU A 150 8.41 -11.51 7.11
N LYS A 151 8.55 -12.78 7.49
CA LYS A 151 8.38 -13.91 6.56
C LYS A 151 6.91 -14.19 6.27
N ASP A 152 6.60 -14.64 5.07
CA ASP A 152 5.24 -14.99 4.63
C ASP A 152 4.53 -15.96 5.58
N LYS A 153 5.21 -16.98 6.10
CA LYS A 153 4.64 -17.88 7.12
C LYS A 153 4.06 -17.12 8.32
N LYS A 154 4.78 -16.07 8.77
CA LYS A 154 4.34 -15.25 9.90
C LYS A 154 3.17 -14.35 9.51
N LEU A 155 3.18 -13.83 8.27
CA LEU A 155 2.04 -13.09 7.72
C LEU A 155 0.79 -13.97 7.60
N GLN A 156 0.91 -15.24 7.18
CA GLN A 156 -0.21 -16.19 7.17
C GLN A 156 -0.79 -16.43 8.56
N GLU A 157 0.06 -16.50 9.60
CA GLU A 157 -0.38 -16.59 10.99
C GLU A 157 -1.08 -15.32 11.49
N ILE A 158 -0.79 -14.16 10.90
CA ILE A 158 -1.39 -12.87 11.27
C ILE A 158 -2.73 -12.68 10.54
N PHE A 159 -2.76 -12.99 9.25
CA PHE A 159 -3.94 -12.88 8.39
C PHE A 159 -4.70 -14.22 8.39
N MET A 160 -5.20 -14.63 9.56
CA MET A 160 -5.83 -15.93 9.75
C MET A 160 -7.18 -16.07 9.02
N SER A 161 -7.83 -14.95 8.69
CA SER A 161 -9.10 -14.93 8.00
C SER A 161 -9.15 -13.87 6.90
N GLU A 162 -10.03 -14.06 5.91
CA GLU A 162 -10.29 -13.03 4.91
C GLU A 162 -10.89 -11.76 5.54
N LYS A 163 -11.57 -11.88 6.70
CA LYS A 163 -12.08 -10.74 7.46
C LYS A 163 -10.95 -9.80 7.87
N ASP A 164 -9.81 -10.34 8.31
CA ASP A 164 -8.64 -9.54 8.70
C ASP A 164 -8.09 -8.74 7.51
N PHE A 165 -8.15 -9.32 6.29
CA PHE A 165 -7.79 -8.62 5.07
C PHE A 165 -8.80 -7.53 4.71
N VAL A 166 -10.10 -7.82 4.76
CA VAL A 166 -11.17 -6.84 4.45
C VAL A 166 -11.11 -5.64 5.39
N ASP A 167 -11.01 -5.89 6.69
CA ASP A 167 -11.10 -4.85 7.72
C ASP A 167 -9.89 -3.91 7.69
N ASN A 168 -8.71 -4.40 7.28
CA ASN A 168 -7.47 -3.61 7.29
C ASN A 168 -7.05 -3.09 5.90
N PHE A 169 -7.45 -3.76 4.82
CA PHE A 169 -7.07 -3.42 3.45
C PHE A 169 -8.26 -3.38 2.47
N PRO A 170 -9.29 -2.56 2.75
CA PRO A 170 -10.53 -2.56 1.97
C PRO A 170 -10.32 -2.21 0.50
N THR A 171 -9.43 -1.25 0.19
CA THR A 171 -9.12 -0.88 -1.20
C THR A 171 -8.46 -2.03 -1.94
N LEU A 172 -7.48 -2.70 -1.31
CA LEU A 172 -6.84 -3.85 -1.93
C LEU A 172 -7.81 -5.02 -2.11
N HIS A 173 -8.70 -5.26 -1.14
CA HIS A 173 -9.71 -6.31 -1.23
C HIS A 173 -10.60 -6.14 -2.46
N VAL A 174 -11.14 -4.93 -2.66
CA VAL A 174 -11.93 -4.62 -3.86
C VAL A 174 -11.14 -4.86 -5.14
N LEU A 175 -9.88 -4.43 -5.20
CA LEU A 175 -9.04 -4.63 -6.38
C LEU A 175 -8.63 -6.10 -6.60
N PHE A 176 -8.59 -6.90 -5.55
CA PHE A 176 -8.19 -8.30 -5.61
C PHE A 176 -9.34 -9.23 -5.96
N LYS A 177 -10.59 -8.84 -5.72
CA LYS A 177 -11.78 -9.66 -6.02
C LYS A 177 -12.46 -9.32 -7.33
N ASN A 178 -12.29 -8.10 -7.83
CA ASN A 178 -12.68 -7.71 -9.20
C ASN A 178 -11.75 -8.31 -10.25
#